data_AF-A0A314ZCR1-F1
#
_entry.id   AF-A0A314ZCR1-F1
#
_cell.length_a   1.000
_cell.length_b   1.000
_cell.length_c   1.000
_cell.angle_alpha   90.00
_cell.angle_beta   90.00
_cell.angle_gamma   90.00
#
_symmetry.space_group_name_H-M   'P 1'
#
loop_
_entity.id
_entity.type
_entity.pdbx_description
1 polymer ?
#
loop_
_entity_poly.entity_id
_entity_poly.type
_entity_poly.pdbx_seq_one_letter_code
_entity_poly.pdbx_strand_id
1 'polypeptide(L)'
;MPICCGRFRVKRNPLQDYDSFMSFSHRVKALPVSKNEFEIFPRRGEVWALYKNWAADISCSDLETCEYDIVAVHAENDLQREVLVLERVDGYNSVFKTRVKGRSPEMMTIPEVELLRFSHSIPSFQLTEEKGGSLRGCWELDPAALPVRFFS
;
A
#
# COMPACT_ATOMS: atom_id res chain seq x y z
N MET A 1 -15.69 5.21 3.95
CA MET A 1 -14.37 4.63 3.62
C MET A 1 -13.67 5.51 2.58
N PRO A 2 -12.41 5.93 2.81
CA PRO A 2 -11.64 6.67 1.81
C PRO A 2 -11.36 5.80 0.59
N ILE A 3 -11.46 6.38 -0.62
CA ILE A 3 -11.14 5.70 -1.88
C ILE A 3 -9.71 6.09 -2.26
N CYS A 4 -8.80 5.13 -2.19
CA CYS A 4 -7.37 5.39 -2.34
C CYS A 4 -6.75 4.83 -3.62
N CYS A 5 -7.48 3.96 -4.32
CA CYS A 5 -7.20 3.52 -5.67
C CYS A 5 -8.49 3.44 -6.49
N GLY A 6 -8.39 3.59 -7.81
CA GLY A 6 -9.49 3.67 -8.74
C GLY A 6 -9.25 4.68 -9.85
N ARG A 7 -10.34 5.05 -10.52
CA ARG A 7 -10.37 6.11 -11.53
C ARG A 7 -10.86 7.41 -10.90
N PHE A 8 -10.03 8.42 -10.98
CA PHE A 8 -10.25 9.74 -10.39
C PHE A 8 -10.44 10.77 -11.50
N ARG A 9 -11.35 11.73 -11.26
CA ARG A 9 -11.55 12.89 -12.14
C ARG A 9 -11.23 14.17 -11.38
N VAL A 10 -10.31 14.96 -11.93
CA VAL A 10 -9.96 16.28 -11.37
C VAL A 10 -11.14 17.22 -11.54
N LYS A 11 -11.72 17.67 -10.42
CA LYS A 11 -12.77 18.68 -10.42
C LYS A 11 -12.16 20.06 -10.68
N ARG A 12 -12.85 20.88 -11.48
CA ARG A 12 -12.49 22.29 -11.71
C ARG A 12 -13.06 23.18 -10.60
N ASN A 13 -12.58 22.96 -9.39
CA ASN A 13 -12.89 23.82 -8.24
C ASN A 13 -11.78 24.90 -8.11
N PRO A 14 -12.00 25.96 -7.31
CA PRO A 14 -10.91 26.86 -6.93
C PRO A 14 -9.74 26.02 -6.40
N LEU A 15 -8.51 26.40 -6.77
CA LEU A 15 -7.32 25.74 -6.25
C LEU A 15 -7.37 25.85 -4.72
N GLN A 16 -7.21 24.71 -4.06
CA GLN A 16 -7.05 24.67 -2.62
C GLN A 16 -5.57 24.84 -2.34
N ASP A 17 -5.23 25.96 -1.71
CA ASP A 17 -3.88 26.20 -1.24
C ASP A 17 -3.66 25.38 0.04
N TYR A 18 -2.50 24.72 0.10
CA TYR A 18 -2.02 24.03 1.28
C TYR A 18 -0.75 24.75 1.74
N ASP A 19 -0.72 25.17 3.00
CA ASP A 19 0.40 25.90 3.62
C ASP A 19 1.37 24.97 4.37
N SER A 20 1.08 23.66 4.39
CA SER A 20 1.83 22.67 5.13
C SER A 20 2.18 21.46 4.28
N PHE A 21 3.42 20.99 4.41
CA PHE A 21 3.87 19.74 3.81
C PHE A 21 3.28 18.51 4.50
N MET A 22 2.71 18.66 5.71
CA MET A 22 2.12 17.56 6.47
C MET A 22 0.83 17.03 5.85
N SER A 23 0.25 17.74 4.89
CA SER A 23 -0.93 17.30 4.15
C SER A 23 -0.62 16.27 3.06
N PHE A 24 0.66 16.07 2.72
CA PHE A 24 1.09 15.16 1.67
C PHE A 24 2.06 14.12 2.23
N SER A 25 1.87 12.86 1.84
CA SER A 25 2.83 11.78 2.13
C SER A 25 3.85 11.68 1.02
N HIS A 26 3.40 11.28 -0.18
CA HIS A 26 4.26 11.08 -1.34
C HIS A 26 3.48 11.22 -2.64
N ARG A 27 4.20 11.29 -3.76
CA ARG A 27 3.59 11.31 -5.09
C ARG A 27 3.27 9.89 -5.55
N VAL A 28 2.00 9.60 -5.76
CA VAL A 28 1.54 8.33 -6.36
C VAL A 28 1.70 8.32 -7.87
N LYS A 29 1.80 7.13 -8.46
CA LYS A 29 1.81 6.94 -9.91
C LYS A 29 0.38 7.02 -10.46
N ALA A 30 0.04 8.15 -11.05
CA ALA A 30 -1.25 8.37 -11.70
C ALA A 30 -1.10 8.23 -13.22
N LEU A 31 -1.85 7.30 -13.82
CA LEU A 31 -1.86 7.10 -15.27
C LEU A 31 -2.95 7.95 -15.92
N PRO A 32 -2.63 8.84 -16.86
CA PRO A 32 -3.65 9.63 -17.55
C PRO A 32 -4.49 8.72 -18.47
N VAL A 33 -5.81 8.77 -18.31
CA VAL A 33 -6.76 8.05 -19.18
C VAL A 33 -7.40 8.97 -20.20
N SER A 34 -7.76 10.18 -19.75
CA SER A 34 -8.37 11.20 -20.59
C SER A 34 -8.10 12.58 -20.01
N LYS A 35 -8.63 13.64 -20.63
CA LYS A 35 -8.48 15.00 -20.11
C LYS A 35 -9.06 15.08 -18.69
N ASN A 36 -8.19 15.35 -17.72
CA ASN A 36 -8.50 15.47 -16.29
C ASN A 36 -8.93 14.16 -15.61
N GLU A 37 -8.67 12.99 -16.21
CA GLU A 37 -8.95 11.70 -15.59
C GLU A 37 -7.70 10.85 -15.48
N PHE A 38 -7.54 10.26 -14.30
CA PHE A 38 -6.36 9.49 -13.94
C PHE A 38 -6.74 8.19 -13.25
N GLU A 39 -5.97 7.16 -13.51
CA GLU A 39 -6.06 5.88 -12.83
C GLU A 39 -4.90 5.74 -11.84
N ILE A 40 -5.24 5.39 -10.62
CA ILE A 40 -4.29 5.07 -9.56
C ILE A 40 -4.70 3.69 -9.10
N PHE A 41 -3.97 2.65 -9.51
CA PHE A 41 -4.23 1.27 -9.12
C PHE A 41 -2.94 0.66 -8.58
N PRO A 42 -3.03 -0.29 -7.63
CA PRO A 42 -1.86 -1.05 -7.19
C PRO A 42 -1.19 -1.75 -8.37
N ARG A 43 0.13 -1.59 -8.48
CA ARG A 43 0.97 -2.17 -9.55
C ARG A 43 2.08 -3.03 -8.99
N ARG A 44 2.55 -3.99 -9.79
CA ARG A 44 3.65 -4.90 -9.44
C ARG A 44 4.85 -4.13 -8.90
N GLY A 45 5.35 -4.60 -7.77
CA GLY A 45 6.50 -4.04 -7.06
C GLY A 45 6.15 -2.92 -6.08
N GLU A 46 4.94 -2.38 -6.11
CA GLU A 46 4.49 -1.42 -5.10
C GLU A 46 4.12 -2.12 -3.80
N VAL A 47 4.39 -1.44 -2.68
CA VAL A 47 3.95 -1.86 -1.35
C VAL A 47 2.72 -1.06 -0.94
N TRP A 48 1.75 -1.73 -0.33
CA TRP A 48 0.47 -1.17 0.07
C TRP A 48 0.06 -1.67 1.45
N ALA A 49 -0.67 -0.84 2.18
CA ALA A 49 -1.42 -1.26 3.36
C ALA A 49 -2.81 -1.75 2.95
N LEU A 50 -3.20 -2.94 3.41
CA LEU A 50 -4.55 -3.50 3.26
C LEU A 50 -5.28 -3.51 4.58
N TYR A 51 -6.57 -3.15 4.58
CA TYR A 51 -7.43 -3.34 5.74
C TYR A 51 -7.63 -4.84 6.03
N LYS A 52 -7.20 -5.34 7.20
CA LYS A 52 -7.30 -6.77 7.57
C LYS A 52 -8.74 -7.27 7.67
N ASN A 53 -9.58 -6.50 8.37
CA ASN A 53 -10.97 -6.87 8.66
C ASN A 53 -11.94 -6.12 7.75
N TRP A 54 -11.58 -5.97 6.48
CA TRP A 54 -12.40 -5.23 5.53
C TRP A 54 -13.76 -5.92 5.31
N ALA A 55 -14.82 -5.12 5.40
CA ALA A 55 -16.16 -5.45 4.98
C ALA A 55 -16.75 -4.25 4.21
N ALA A 56 -17.71 -4.53 3.31
CA ALA A 56 -18.30 -3.48 2.47
C ALA A 56 -19.05 -2.40 3.27
N ASP A 57 -19.46 -2.71 4.49
CA ASP A 57 -20.19 -1.85 5.42
C ASP A 57 -19.30 -1.19 6.50
N ILE A 58 -17.97 -1.30 6.38
CA ILE A 58 -17.03 -0.72 7.35
C ILE A 58 -17.29 0.80 7.54
N SER A 59 -17.50 1.21 8.78
CA SER A 59 -17.76 2.61 9.15
C SER A 59 -16.46 3.39 9.31
N CYS A 60 -16.55 4.73 9.37
CA CYS A 60 -15.38 5.55 9.66
C CYS A 60 -14.80 5.29 11.05
N SER A 61 -15.64 4.97 12.04
CA SER A 61 -15.20 4.66 13.41
C SER A 61 -14.41 3.34 13.45
N ASP A 62 -14.78 2.37 12.62
CA ASP A 62 -14.05 1.10 12.51
C ASP A 62 -12.64 1.30 11.95
N LEU A 63 -12.42 2.33 11.14
CA LEU A 63 -11.10 2.67 10.57
C LEU A 63 -10.11 3.16 11.63
N GLU A 64 -10.57 3.78 12.72
CA GLU A 64 -9.69 4.28 13.80
C GLU A 64 -8.96 3.15 14.53
N THR A 65 -9.57 1.96 14.59
CA THR A 65 -9.00 0.79 15.26
C THR A 65 -8.56 -0.29 14.27
N CYS A 66 -8.73 -0.06 12.97
CA CYS A 66 -8.47 -1.04 11.94
C CYS A 66 -7.00 -1.42 11.89
N GLU A 67 -6.74 -2.71 11.75
CA GLU A 67 -5.41 -3.25 11.54
C GLU A 67 -5.10 -3.40 10.06
N TYR A 68 -3.82 -3.37 9.73
CA TYR A 68 -3.35 -3.45 8.37
C TYR A 68 -2.45 -4.67 8.16
N ASP A 69 -2.62 -5.30 7.01
CA ASP A 69 -1.58 -6.14 6.42
C ASP A 69 -0.73 -5.27 5.50
N ILE A 70 0.59 -5.42 5.58
CA ILE A 70 1.50 -4.78 4.65
C ILE A 70 1.78 -5.78 3.54
N VAL A 71 1.56 -5.39 2.28
CA VAL A 71 1.68 -6.30 1.15
C VAL A 71 2.48 -5.69 0.01
N ALA A 72 3.22 -6.53 -0.71
CA ALA A 72 3.82 -6.15 -2.00
C ALA A 72 2.98 -6.74 -3.14
N VAL A 73 2.64 -5.93 -4.15
CA VAL A 73 1.95 -6.43 -5.34
C VAL A 73 2.90 -7.29 -6.14
N HIS A 74 2.55 -8.57 -6.30
CA HIS A 74 3.33 -9.54 -7.05
C HIS A 74 2.94 -9.55 -8.54
N ALA A 75 1.64 -9.52 -8.81
CA ALA A 75 1.08 -9.51 -10.15
C ALA A 75 -0.28 -8.81 -10.18
N GLU A 76 -0.64 -8.30 -11.36
CA GLU A 76 -1.92 -7.65 -11.62
C GLU A 76 -2.49 -8.04 -12.98
N ASN A 77 -3.81 -8.12 -13.05
CA ASN A 77 -4.59 -8.17 -14.29
C ASN A 77 -5.95 -7.47 -14.08
N ASP A 78 -6.79 -7.35 -15.10
CA ASP A 78 -8.04 -6.59 -14.98
C ASP A 78 -9.07 -7.19 -14.01
N LEU A 79 -8.86 -8.42 -13.51
CA LEU A 79 -9.79 -9.13 -12.63
C LEU A 79 -9.32 -9.18 -11.17
N GLN A 80 -8.01 -9.12 -10.93
CA GLN A 80 -7.45 -9.28 -9.58
C GLN A 80 -6.03 -8.73 -9.42
N ARG A 81 -5.63 -8.59 -8.16
CA ARG A 81 -4.25 -8.36 -7.71
C ARG A 81 -3.78 -9.55 -6.90
N GLU A 82 -2.60 -10.08 -7.22
CA GLU A 82 -1.91 -11.05 -6.38
C GLU A 82 -0.87 -10.31 -5.55
N VAL A 83 -0.91 -10.50 -4.25
CA VAL A 83 -0.05 -9.78 -3.31
C VAL A 83 0.69 -10.74 -2.40
N LEU A 84 1.91 -10.39 -2.04
CA LEU A 84 2.73 -11.07 -1.04
C LEU A 84 2.53 -10.38 0.30
N VAL A 85 2.16 -11.14 1.33
CA VAL A 85 2.08 -10.61 2.70
C VAL A 85 3.50 -10.38 3.22
N LEU A 86 3.75 -9.20 3.77
CA LEU A 86 5.04 -8.82 4.33
C LEU A 86 4.97 -8.79 5.86
N GLU A 87 6.09 -9.16 6.49
CA GLU A 87 6.30 -9.05 7.93
C GLU A 87 7.58 -8.28 8.22
N ARG A 88 7.60 -7.56 9.34
CA ARG A 88 8.78 -6.79 9.77
C ARG A 88 9.93 -7.74 10.09
N VAL A 89 11.13 -7.39 9.68
CA VAL A 89 12.36 -8.11 10.02
C VAL A 89 12.78 -7.73 11.45
N ASP A 90 13.03 -8.73 12.29
CA ASP A 90 13.47 -8.50 13.67
C ASP A 90 14.75 -7.64 13.72
N GLY A 91 14.75 -6.67 14.63
CA GLY A 91 15.85 -5.70 14.79
C GLY A 91 15.81 -4.50 13.82
N TYR A 92 14.83 -4.44 12.93
CA TYR A 92 14.63 -3.29 12.02
C TYR A 92 13.24 -2.67 12.21
N ASN A 93 13.16 -1.34 12.12
CA ASN A 93 11.89 -0.61 12.24
C ASN A 93 11.16 -0.50 10.89
N SER A 94 11.92 -0.39 9.79
CA SER A 94 11.43 -0.09 8.44
C SER A 94 11.60 -1.23 7.44
N VAL A 95 12.29 -2.32 7.81
CA VAL A 95 12.63 -3.40 6.88
C VAL A 95 11.62 -4.54 7.01
N PHE A 96 11.07 -4.94 5.87
CA PHE A 96 10.05 -5.97 5.75
C PHE A 96 10.48 -7.04 4.77
N LYS A 97 10.12 -8.30 5.06
CA LYS A 97 10.36 -9.45 4.20
C LYS A 97 9.04 -10.13 3.87
N THR A 98 9.02 -10.90 2.80
CA THR A 98 7.87 -11.75 2.50
C THR A 98 7.68 -12.77 3.60
N ARG A 99 6.47 -12.82 4.16
CA ARG A 99 6.06 -13.81 5.16
C ARG A 99 6.00 -15.18 4.52
N VAL A 100 6.48 -16.20 5.22
CA VAL A 100 6.52 -17.58 4.73
C VAL A 100 5.56 -18.43 5.56
N LYS A 101 4.65 -19.13 4.89
CA LYS A 101 3.73 -20.09 5.51
C LYS A 101 4.13 -21.50 5.09
N GLY A 102 4.74 -22.25 6.01
CA GLY A 102 5.33 -23.54 5.71
C GLY A 102 6.59 -23.41 4.86
N ARG A 103 6.51 -23.73 3.56
CA ARG A 103 7.65 -23.65 2.61
C ARG A 103 7.41 -22.68 1.45
N SER A 104 6.27 -21.99 1.43
CA SER A 104 5.90 -21.07 0.35
C SER A 104 5.68 -19.65 0.88
N PRO A 105 5.94 -18.63 0.05
CA PRO A 105 5.49 -17.26 0.31
C PRO A 105 3.99 -17.22 0.64
N GLU A 106 3.61 -16.46 1.65
CA GLU A 106 2.20 -16.19 1.92
C GLU A 106 1.67 -15.20 0.89
N MET A 107 0.74 -15.67 0.06
CA MET A 107 0.10 -14.89 -1.00
C MET A 107 -1.38 -14.70 -0.70
N MET A 108 -1.93 -13.58 -1.15
CA MET A 108 -3.35 -13.26 -1.11
C MET A 108 -3.80 -12.78 -2.49
N THR A 109 -5.00 -13.19 -2.91
CA THR A 109 -5.64 -12.69 -4.13
C THR A 109 -6.72 -11.68 -3.72
N ILE A 110 -6.62 -10.46 -4.26
CA ILE A 110 -7.63 -9.41 -4.09
C ILE A 110 -8.39 -9.27 -5.41
N PRO A 111 -9.67 -9.70 -5.49
CA PRO A 111 -10.51 -9.47 -6.65
C PRO A 111 -10.70 -7.98 -6.91
N GLU A 112 -10.98 -7.60 -8.16
CA GLU A 112 -11.25 -6.21 -8.57
C GLU A 112 -12.39 -5.58 -7.74
N VAL A 113 -13.41 -6.38 -7.40
CA VAL A 113 -14.55 -5.94 -6.57
C VAL A 113 -14.16 -5.62 -5.12
N GLU A 114 -12.98 -6.04 -4.67
CA GLU A 114 -12.44 -5.80 -3.33
C GLU A 114 -11.29 -4.79 -3.33
N LEU A 115 -11.09 -4.02 -4.41
CA LEU A 115 -10.01 -3.02 -4.46
C LEU A 115 -10.08 -1.99 -3.32
N LEU A 116 -11.26 -1.78 -2.72
CA LEU A 116 -11.42 -0.91 -1.55
C LEU A 116 -10.72 -1.43 -0.28
N ARG A 117 -10.16 -2.65 -0.31
CA ARG A 117 -9.25 -3.16 0.72
C ARG A 117 -7.93 -2.40 0.76
N PHE A 118 -7.50 -1.84 -0.37
CA PHE A 118 -6.27 -1.06 -0.45
C PHE A 118 -6.47 0.29 0.23
N SER A 119 -5.79 0.48 1.36
CA SER A 119 -5.85 1.71 2.15
C SER A 119 -4.94 2.79 1.58
N HIS A 120 -3.65 2.53 1.39
CA HIS A 120 -2.73 3.50 0.83
C HIS A 120 -1.46 2.81 0.36
N SER A 121 -0.79 3.42 -0.62
CA SER A 121 0.55 3.01 -1.04
C SER A 121 1.56 3.43 0.03
N ILE A 122 2.56 2.59 0.25
CA ILE A 122 3.67 2.86 1.16
C ILE A 122 4.92 3.06 0.30
N PRO A 123 5.57 4.24 0.36
CA PRO A 123 6.85 4.45 -0.29
C PRO A 123 7.84 3.38 0.15
N SER A 124 8.48 2.76 -0.84
CA SER A 124 9.31 1.59 -0.58
C SER A 124 10.40 1.46 -1.63
N PHE A 125 11.48 0.80 -1.25
CA PHE A 125 12.51 0.35 -2.17
C PHE A 125 12.98 -1.04 -1.78
N GLN A 126 13.32 -1.85 -2.79
CA GLN A 126 13.79 -3.21 -2.57
C GLN A 126 15.31 -3.21 -2.34
N LEU A 127 15.72 -3.87 -1.26
CA LEU A 127 17.11 -4.01 -0.85
C LEU A 127 17.82 -5.08 -1.71
N THR A 128 19.08 -4.81 -2.05
CA THR A 128 19.88 -5.60 -2.99
C THR A 128 21.23 -6.02 -2.41
N GLU A 129 22.10 -5.07 -2.08
CA GLU A 129 23.47 -5.28 -1.62
C GLU A 129 23.72 -4.75 -0.19
N GLU A 130 22.74 -4.10 0.41
CA GLU A 130 22.82 -3.53 1.75
C GLU A 130 23.19 -4.62 2.77
N LYS A 131 24.05 -4.27 3.73
CA LYS A 131 24.61 -5.21 4.73
C LYS A 131 25.24 -6.46 4.08
N GLY A 132 25.96 -6.29 2.98
CA GLY A 132 26.60 -7.38 2.25
C GLY A 132 25.60 -8.35 1.61
N GLY A 133 24.42 -7.87 1.22
CA GLY A 133 23.36 -8.67 0.59
C GLY A 133 22.52 -9.51 1.55
N SER A 134 22.75 -9.42 2.86
CA SER A 134 21.95 -10.16 3.86
C SER A 134 20.47 -9.79 3.89
N LEU A 135 20.12 -8.58 3.44
CA LEU A 135 18.75 -8.09 3.35
C LEU A 135 18.19 -8.17 1.92
N ARG A 136 18.90 -8.83 0.99
CA ARG A 136 18.48 -8.90 -0.41
C ARG A 136 17.05 -9.45 -0.53
N GLY A 137 16.23 -8.74 -1.29
CA GLY A 137 14.83 -9.10 -1.53
C GLY A 137 13.87 -8.60 -0.45
N CYS A 138 14.36 -8.02 0.65
CA CYS A 138 13.52 -7.26 1.59
C CYS A 138 13.15 -5.89 1.02
N TRP A 139 12.17 -5.25 1.63
CA TRP A 139 11.75 -3.89 1.33
C TRP A 139 12.05 -3.00 2.54
N GLU A 140 12.69 -1.86 2.30
CA GLU A 140 12.68 -0.78 3.26
C GLU A 140 11.50 0.15 2.95
N LEU A 141 10.67 0.40 3.96
CA LEU A 141 9.43 1.16 3.89
C LEU A 141 9.58 2.50 4.62
N ASP A 142 8.93 3.53 4.11
CA ASP A 142 8.86 4.83 4.80
C ASP A 142 8.10 4.70 6.14
N PRO A 143 8.74 4.91 7.29
CA PRO A 143 8.11 4.79 8.60
C PRO A 143 6.92 5.74 8.79
N ALA A 144 6.90 6.91 8.13
CA ALA A 144 5.82 7.87 8.25
C ALA A 144 4.53 7.38 7.57
N ALA A 145 4.62 6.40 6.68
CA ALA A 145 3.50 5.74 6.03
C ALA A 145 3.12 4.41 6.69
N LEU A 146 3.79 3.99 7.77
CA LEU A 146 3.43 2.77 8.49
C LEU A 146 2.41 3.07 9.60
N PRO A 147 1.43 2.17 9.84
CA PRO A 147 0.54 2.27 10.98
C PRO A 147 1.33 2.38 12.29
N VAL A 148 0.94 3.30 13.17
CA VAL A 148 1.65 3.62 14.44
C VAL A 148 1.92 2.38 15.31
N ARG A 149 1.05 1.36 15.22
CA ARG A 149 1.19 0.09 15.96
C ARG A 149 2.41 -0.74 15.57
N PHE A 150 3.09 -0.46 14.45
CA PHE A 150 4.35 -1.12 14.10
C PHE A 150 5.54 -0.63 14.93
N PHE A 151 5.39 0.44 15.72
CA PHE A 151 6.46 1.04 16.53
C PHE A 151 6.26 0.88 18.05
N SER A 152 5.17 0.21 18.47
CA SER A 152 4.86 -0.10 19.87
C SER A 152 5.36 -1.47 20.30
#